data_AF-A0A913YII4-F1
#
_entry.id   AF-A0A913YII4-F1
#
_cell.length_a   1.000
_cell.length_b   1.000
_cell.length_c   1.000
_cell.angle_alpha   90.00
_cell.angle_beta   90.00
_cell.angle_gamma   90.00
#
_symmetry.space_group_name_H-M   'P 1'
#
loop_
_entity.id
_entity.type
_entity.pdbx_description
1 polymer ?
#
loop_
_entity_poly.entity_id
_entity_poly.type
_entity_poly.pdbx_seq_one_letter_code
_entity_poly.pdbx_strand_id
1 'polypeptide(L)'
;MEMGLTRALLCILLLQGKLWLISCLAHCSCYTFHDTNRNRWAESNQDCETRNGTLVSMETEDEWNFITSEIQKINSTANINNDWFIGLSIARKELEKYNSLEDKRKAGWSWTSGQKLTINSKWQRNEPNNRGRYDDYCVVISKNWPKGKYGFIKDVNCFFQHPYICEYDAGNKVNTSLNPVCWSNSSSKIRLTSCTEVNIPTTVITTTTSKIDATTTLPVQVYSIERTTAITTTQSK
;
A
#
# COMPACT_ATOMS: atom_id res chain seq x y z
N MET A 1 28.16 5.29 -15.86
CA MET A 1 27.59 5.38 -14.49
C MET A 1 26.09 5.30 -14.67
N GLU A 2 25.63 4.08 -14.90
CA GLU A 2 24.25 3.71 -15.16
C GLU A 2 23.67 3.17 -13.86
N MET A 3 22.51 3.69 -13.46
CA MET A 3 21.43 3.02 -12.69
C MET A 3 20.54 4.13 -12.11
N GLY A 4 19.42 4.37 -12.75
CA GLY A 4 18.47 5.38 -12.27
C GLY A 4 17.30 5.62 -13.21
N LEU A 5 16.73 4.56 -13.81
CA LEU A 5 15.49 4.64 -14.62
C LEU A 5 14.93 3.23 -14.83
N THR A 6 14.23 2.65 -13.85
CA THR A 6 13.50 1.37 -14.10
C THR A 6 12.19 1.16 -13.35
N ARG A 7 11.60 2.13 -12.65
CA ARG A 7 10.29 1.90 -12.02
C ARG A 7 9.40 3.14 -12.08
N ALA A 8 8.78 3.33 -13.25
CA ALA A 8 7.59 4.15 -13.55
C ALA A 8 7.82 4.93 -14.85
N LEU A 9 7.39 4.36 -15.98
CA LEU A 9 6.99 5.00 -17.24
C LEU A 9 7.30 4.05 -18.40
N LEU A 10 6.37 3.14 -18.68
CA LEU A 10 6.15 2.70 -20.07
C LEU A 10 4.72 2.18 -20.23
N CYS A 11 3.73 3.07 -20.04
CA CYS A 11 2.34 2.72 -20.32
C CYS A 11 1.78 3.37 -21.59
N ILE A 12 2.50 4.27 -22.25
CA ILE A 12 2.02 4.89 -23.49
C ILE A 12 3.21 5.10 -24.42
N LEU A 13 3.28 4.29 -25.47
CA LEU A 13 3.56 4.69 -26.87
C LEU A 13 3.56 3.42 -27.75
N LEU A 14 2.38 2.80 -27.90
CA LEU A 14 2.12 1.86 -29.00
C LEU A 14 1.56 2.66 -30.19
N LEU A 15 2.43 3.15 -31.07
CA LEU A 15 2.03 3.67 -32.39
C LEU A 15 2.57 2.85 -33.56
N GLN A 16 3.19 1.69 -33.33
CA GLN A 16 3.65 0.83 -34.43
C GLN A 16 3.41 -0.66 -34.14
N GLY A 17 2.19 -1.10 -34.37
CA GLY A 17 1.90 -2.39 -35.04
C GLY A 17 2.48 -3.69 -34.48
N LYS A 18 2.86 -3.79 -33.21
CA LYS A 18 3.16 -5.08 -32.56
C LYS A 18 2.44 -5.16 -31.22
N LEU A 19 1.53 -6.13 -31.13
CA LEU A 19 0.77 -6.49 -29.94
C LEU A 19 1.72 -7.07 -28.89
N TRP A 20 2.43 -6.21 -28.17
CA TRP A 20 2.97 -6.55 -26.87
C TRP A 20 1.88 -6.21 -25.85
N LEU A 21 1.16 -7.23 -25.40
CA LEU A 21 0.41 -7.18 -24.15
C LEU A 21 1.45 -7.00 -23.04
N ILE A 22 1.90 -5.75 -22.83
CA ILE A 22 2.50 -5.37 -21.56
C ILE A 22 1.33 -5.45 -20.60
N SER A 23 1.16 -6.61 -19.96
CA SER A 23 0.33 -6.70 -18.77
C SER A 23 0.80 -5.58 -17.87
N CYS A 24 -0.11 -4.66 -17.52
CA CYS A 24 0.10 -3.78 -16.38
C CYS A 24 0.25 -4.74 -15.19
N LEU A 25 1.49 -5.14 -14.88
CA LEU A 25 1.73 -6.09 -13.80
C LEU A 25 1.15 -5.44 -12.56
N ALA A 26 0.18 -6.13 -11.96
CA ALA A 26 -0.44 -5.67 -10.73
C ALA A 26 0.67 -5.34 -9.74
N HIS A 27 0.66 -4.13 -9.19
CA HIS A 27 1.57 -3.80 -8.11
C HIS A 27 1.09 -4.60 -6.91
N CYS A 28 1.86 -5.61 -6.52
CA CYS A 28 1.54 -6.47 -5.39
C CYS A 28 2.73 -6.51 -4.44
N SER A 29 2.43 -6.29 -3.18
CA SER A 29 3.39 -6.29 -2.07
C SER A 29 2.82 -7.11 -0.93
N CYS A 30 3.70 -7.80 -0.23
CA CYS A 30 3.36 -8.55 0.98
C CYS A 30 3.99 -7.89 2.21
N TYR A 31 3.34 -7.98 3.36
CA TYR A 31 3.77 -7.30 4.57
C TYR A 31 3.74 -8.21 5.79
N THR A 32 4.70 -8.03 6.70
CA THR A 32 4.70 -8.68 8.01
C THR A 32 4.82 -7.64 9.11
N PHE A 33 4.03 -7.81 10.18
CA PHE A 33 3.97 -6.89 11.31
C PHE A 33 4.69 -7.51 12.51
N HIS A 34 5.81 -6.91 12.92
CA HIS A 34 6.62 -7.36 14.05
C HIS A 34 6.29 -6.52 15.27
N ASP A 35 5.32 -6.96 16.07
CA ASP A 35 4.76 -6.25 17.22
C ASP A 35 5.40 -6.61 18.56
N THR A 36 6.02 -7.80 18.64
CA THR A 36 6.72 -8.31 19.84
C THR A 36 8.22 -8.02 19.82
N ASN A 37 8.83 -8.03 18.63
CA ASN A 37 10.23 -7.65 18.44
C ASN A 37 10.38 -6.14 18.38
N ARG A 38 11.41 -5.60 19.03
CA ARG A 38 11.69 -4.16 19.04
C ARG A 38 13.16 -3.91 18.74
N ASN A 39 13.41 -3.26 17.62
CA ASN A 39 14.75 -2.99 17.10
C ASN A 39 14.91 -1.50 16.81
N ARG A 40 16.15 -1.02 16.68
CA ARG A 40 16.41 0.31 16.11
C ARG A 40 16.01 0.32 14.63
N TRP A 41 15.85 1.51 14.04
CA TRP A 41 15.37 1.59 12.66
C TRP A 41 16.27 0.82 11.67
N ALA A 42 17.59 1.03 11.76
CA ALA A 42 18.56 0.34 10.89
C ALA A 42 18.56 -1.18 11.09
N GLU A 43 18.51 -1.63 12.35
CA GLU A 43 18.43 -3.05 12.71
C GLU A 43 17.12 -3.69 12.22
N SER A 44 16.01 -2.93 12.26
CA SER A 44 14.71 -3.37 11.75
C SER A 44 14.74 -3.54 10.24
N ASN A 45 15.34 -2.59 9.52
CA ASN A 45 15.50 -2.70 8.06
C ASN A 45 16.41 -3.87 7.69
N GLN A 46 17.54 -4.04 8.37
CA GLN A 46 18.43 -5.18 8.17
C GLN A 46 17.70 -6.51 8.42
N ASP A 47 16.88 -6.58 9.47
CA ASP A 47 16.08 -7.77 9.76
C ASP A 47 15.07 -8.08 8.64
N CYS A 48 14.41 -7.06 8.06
CA CYS A 48 13.59 -7.23 6.86
C CYS A 48 14.42 -7.71 5.65
N GLU A 49 15.62 -7.17 5.45
CA GLU A 49 16.55 -7.55 4.35
C GLU A 49 16.99 -9.01 4.44
N THR A 50 17.19 -9.55 5.64
CA THR A 50 17.51 -10.99 5.81
C THR A 50 16.45 -11.93 5.23
N ARG A 51 15.23 -11.40 4.99
CA ARG A 51 14.08 -12.13 4.44
C ARG A 51 13.65 -11.58 3.07
N ASN A 52 14.57 -10.94 2.34
CA ASN A 52 14.36 -10.36 1.01
C ASN A 52 13.26 -9.27 0.98
N GLY A 53 13.17 -8.48 2.04
CA GLY A 53 12.28 -7.33 2.15
C GLY A 53 13.01 -6.09 2.62
N THR A 54 12.24 -5.04 2.88
CA THR A 54 12.72 -3.79 3.52
C THR A 54 11.69 -3.34 4.54
N LEU A 55 11.97 -2.29 5.31
CA LEU A 55 10.89 -1.61 6.02
C LEU A 55 9.86 -1.07 5.02
N VAL A 56 8.58 -1.10 5.40
CA VAL A 56 7.48 -0.77 4.48
C VAL A 56 7.55 0.64 3.90
N SER A 57 7.35 0.73 2.58
CA SER A 57 7.11 1.96 1.84
C SER A 57 5.61 2.09 1.55
N MET A 58 5.03 3.27 1.77
CA MET A 58 3.61 3.53 1.49
C MET A 58 3.52 4.70 0.52
N GLU A 59 3.64 4.38 -0.77
CA GLU A 59 3.79 5.36 -1.85
C GLU A 59 2.44 5.81 -2.40
N THR A 60 1.41 4.99 -2.19
CA THR A 60 0.04 5.25 -2.60
C THR A 60 -0.90 5.38 -1.39
N GLU A 61 -2.04 6.06 -1.58
CA GLU A 61 -3.07 6.13 -0.53
C GLU A 61 -3.66 4.75 -0.21
N ASP A 62 -3.74 3.86 -1.20
CA ASP A 62 -4.29 2.52 -1.01
C ASP A 62 -3.39 1.65 -0.13
N GLU A 63 -2.07 1.68 -0.33
CA GLU A 63 -1.10 1.03 0.58
C GLU A 63 -1.21 1.61 1.98
N TRP A 64 -1.30 2.94 2.09
CA TRP A 64 -1.45 3.62 3.36
C TRP A 64 -2.70 3.15 4.11
N ASN A 65 -3.83 3.07 3.40
CA ASN A 65 -5.11 2.61 3.95
C ASN A 65 -5.05 1.13 4.33
N PHE A 66 -4.42 0.30 3.50
CA PHE A 66 -4.22 -1.12 3.76
C PHE A 66 -3.42 -1.34 5.05
N ILE A 67 -2.21 -0.75 5.15
CA ILE A 67 -1.35 -0.85 6.35
C ILE A 67 -2.08 -0.31 7.57
N THR A 68 -2.73 0.86 7.45
CA THR A 68 -3.53 1.44 8.53
C THR A 68 -4.63 0.49 9.01
N SER A 69 -5.28 -0.25 8.10
CA SER A 69 -6.32 -1.20 8.46
C SER A 69 -5.76 -2.46 9.15
N GLU A 70 -4.62 -2.97 8.71
CA GLU A 70 -3.99 -4.16 9.30
C GLU A 70 -3.46 -3.87 10.71
N ILE A 71 -2.83 -2.71 10.95
CA ILE A 71 -2.35 -2.36 12.30
C ILE A 71 -3.48 -2.25 13.33
N GLN A 72 -4.71 -1.93 12.92
CA GLN A 72 -5.86 -1.90 13.85
C GLN A 72 -6.29 -3.29 14.30
N LYS A 73 -6.10 -4.30 13.45
CA LYS A 73 -6.48 -5.70 13.74
C LYS A 73 -5.52 -6.36 14.74
N ILE A 74 -4.31 -5.83 14.90
CA ILE A 74 -3.29 -6.40 15.78
C ILE A 74 -3.61 -6.07 17.24
N ASN A 75 -3.90 -7.07 18.06
CA ASN A 75 -4.04 -6.90 19.50
C ASN A 75 -2.75 -7.33 20.22
N SER A 76 -1.81 -6.39 20.36
CA SER A 76 -0.51 -6.62 20.98
C SER A 76 -0.38 -5.90 22.31
N THR A 77 0.01 -6.61 23.36
CA THR A 77 0.39 -6.01 24.65
C THR A 77 1.87 -5.59 24.68
N ALA A 78 2.68 -6.09 23.74
CA ALA A 78 4.11 -5.76 23.66
C ALA A 78 4.36 -4.39 23.00
N ASN A 79 3.48 -3.96 22.11
CA ASN A 79 3.53 -2.62 21.50
C ASN A 79 2.94 -1.54 22.42
N ILE A 80 3.67 -1.21 23.49
CA ILE A 80 3.25 -0.22 24.49
C ILE A 80 3.02 1.19 23.92
N ASN A 81 3.74 1.56 22.86
CA ASN A 81 3.67 2.90 22.27
C ASN A 81 2.58 3.02 21.20
N ASN A 82 1.94 1.90 20.83
CA ASN A 82 0.93 1.84 19.78
C ASN A 82 1.46 2.43 18.46
N ASP A 83 2.72 2.15 18.11
CA ASP A 83 3.35 2.59 16.87
C ASP A 83 4.34 1.56 16.30
N TRP A 84 4.65 1.66 15.01
CA TRP A 84 5.62 0.81 14.31
C TRP A 84 6.53 1.65 13.43
N PHE A 85 7.82 1.32 13.38
CA PHE A 85 8.73 1.82 12.36
C PHE A 85 8.23 1.45 10.95
N ILE A 86 8.38 2.43 10.06
CA ILE A 86 8.18 2.31 8.61
C ILE A 86 9.46 2.73 7.89
N GLY A 87 9.53 2.50 6.58
CA GLY A 87 10.73 2.73 5.77
C GLY A 87 11.05 4.20 5.48
N LEU A 88 10.41 5.15 6.16
CA LEU A 88 10.61 6.58 5.93
C LEU A 88 11.68 7.15 6.86
N SER A 89 12.65 7.85 6.29
CA SER A 89 13.71 8.54 7.03
C SER A 89 14.19 9.81 6.33
N ILE A 90 14.94 10.64 7.05
CA ILE A 90 15.64 11.80 6.49
C ILE A 90 16.90 12.10 7.30
N ALA A 91 17.96 12.52 6.61
CA ALA A 91 19.14 13.08 7.27
C ALA A 91 18.82 14.43 7.90
N ARG A 92 19.25 14.64 9.14
CA ARG A 92 18.99 15.88 9.89
C ARG A 92 19.44 17.12 9.14
N LYS A 93 20.62 17.08 8.51
CA LYS A 93 21.16 18.20 7.73
C LYS A 93 20.24 18.62 6.58
N GLU A 94 19.43 17.70 6.04
CA GLU A 94 18.46 18.01 4.99
C GLU A 94 17.20 18.65 5.58
N LEU A 95 16.73 18.13 6.71
CA LEU A 95 15.55 18.64 7.40
C LEU A 95 15.78 20.03 8.03
N GLU A 96 16.99 20.30 8.54
CA GLU A 96 17.35 21.58 9.18
C GLU A 96 17.48 22.76 8.20
N LYS A 97 17.43 22.51 6.89
CA LYS A 97 17.33 23.58 5.88
C LYS A 97 15.99 24.33 5.94
N TYR A 98 14.99 23.75 6.61
CA TYR A 98 13.63 24.25 6.65
C TYR A 98 13.25 24.72 8.06
N ASN A 99 12.66 25.92 8.14
CA ASN A 99 12.25 26.52 9.41
C ASN A 99 10.76 26.28 9.73
N SER A 100 9.89 26.26 8.71
CA SER A 100 8.46 26.07 8.91
C SER A 100 8.10 24.59 9.03
N LEU A 101 7.05 24.28 9.81
CA LEU A 101 6.55 22.92 9.93
C LEU A 101 6.10 22.36 8.57
N GLU A 102 5.46 23.18 7.74
CA GLU A 102 4.92 22.77 6.45
C GLU A 102 6.01 22.41 5.44
N ASP A 103 7.11 23.17 5.42
CA ASP A 103 8.24 22.86 4.55
C ASP A 103 9.00 21.62 5.03
N LYS A 104 9.13 21.44 6.36
CA LYS A 104 9.73 20.23 6.94
C LYS A 104 8.98 18.95 6.54
N ARG A 105 7.65 19.00 6.43
CA ARG A 105 6.84 17.87 5.93
C ARG A 105 7.14 17.51 4.47
N LYS A 106 7.70 18.45 3.71
CA LYS A 106 8.05 18.35 2.29
C LYS A 106 9.57 18.29 2.05
N ALA A 107 10.37 18.13 3.10
CA ALA A 107 11.84 18.23 3.05
C ALA A 107 12.57 17.10 2.28
N GLY A 108 11.86 16.29 1.48
CA GLY A 108 12.45 15.21 0.69
C GLY A 108 12.74 13.94 1.48
N TRP A 109 11.89 13.61 2.45
CA TRP A 109 11.87 12.31 3.16
C TRP A 109 11.92 11.14 2.16
N SER A 110 12.72 10.12 2.48
CA SER A 110 13.03 9.01 1.56
C SER A 110 12.52 7.71 2.13
N TRP A 111 11.87 6.94 1.26
CA TRP A 111 11.49 5.56 1.52
C TRP A 111 12.67 4.61 1.27
N THR A 112 12.64 3.45 1.93
CA THR A 112 13.56 2.32 1.69
C THR A 112 13.45 1.75 0.27
N SER A 113 12.34 1.97 -0.43
CA SER A 113 12.19 1.70 -1.87
C SER A 113 13.05 2.62 -2.76
N GLY A 114 13.60 3.71 -2.20
CA GLY A 114 14.31 4.76 -2.92
C GLY A 114 13.41 5.91 -3.41
N GLN A 115 12.07 5.79 -3.29
CA GLN A 115 11.15 6.86 -3.65
C GLN A 115 11.10 7.96 -2.59
N LYS A 116 10.57 9.12 -2.96
CA LYS A 116 10.35 10.26 -2.05
C LYS A 116 8.92 10.27 -1.53
N LEU A 117 8.73 10.77 -0.31
CA LEU A 117 7.39 11.01 0.23
C LEU A 117 6.66 12.07 -0.60
N THR A 118 5.51 11.69 -1.18
CA THR A 118 4.60 12.59 -1.89
C THR A 118 3.36 12.92 -1.08
N ILE A 119 2.89 12.00 -0.23
CA ILE A 119 1.68 12.14 0.60
C ILE A 119 2.00 12.81 1.95
N ASN A 120 2.28 14.11 1.91
CA ASN A 120 2.65 14.91 3.09
C ASN A 120 1.46 15.22 4.05
N SER A 121 0.22 14.90 3.70
CA SER A 121 -0.96 15.15 4.54
C SER A 121 -1.08 14.18 5.73
N LYS A 122 -0.25 13.12 5.77
CA LYS A 122 -0.32 12.04 6.77
C LYS A 122 0.53 12.28 8.02
N TRP A 123 1.24 13.41 8.11
CA TRP A 123 1.93 13.81 9.34
C TRP A 123 0.94 14.15 10.45
N GLN A 124 1.23 13.72 11.68
CA GLN A 124 0.48 14.18 12.84
C GLN A 124 0.57 15.70 12.98
N ARG A 125 -0.34 16.27 13.78
CA ARG A 125 -0.30 17.70 14.10
C ARG A 125 1.00 18.00 14.84
N ASN A 126 1.70 19.05 14.39
CA ASN A 126 3.02 19.47 14.89
C ASN A 126 4.18 18.52 14.56
N GLU A 127 3.98 17.56 13.65
CA GLU A 127 5.05 16.71 13.13
C GLU A 127 5.43 17.09 11.68
N PRO A 128 6.70 16.90 11.28
CA PRO A 128 7.81 16.42 12.12
C PRO A 128 8.27 17.49 13.12
N ASN A 129 8.60 17.06 14.34
CA ASN A 129 9.01 17.93 15.44
C ASN A 129 10.53 17.99 15.62
N ASN A 130 11.27 17.07 14.98
CA ASN A 130 12.73 17.04 14.94
C ASN A 130 13.34 17.01 16.36
N ARG A 131 12.69 16.33 17.30
CA ARG A 131 13.13 16.34 18.71
C ARG A 131 14.46 15.61 18.87
N GLY A 132 15.46 16.35 19.35
CA GLY A 132 16.80 15.85 19.63
C GLY A 132 17.83 16.39 18.65
N ARG A 133 19.03 15.79 18.66
CA ARG A 133 20.17 16.19 17.83
C ARG A 133 20.89 14.96 17.29
N TYR A 134 20.23 14.23 16.39
CA TYR A 134 20.73 12.98 15.81
C TYR A 134 21.11 13.16 14.34
N ASP A 135 21.92 12.27 13.76
CA ASP A 135 22.32 12.40 12.37
C ASP A 135 21.14 12.21 11.40
N ASP A 136 20.18 11.37 11.78
CA ASP A 136 18.98 11.06 11.02
C ASP A 136 17.72 11.06 11.90
N TYR A 137 16.57 11.33 11.27
CA TYR A 137 15.25 11.12 11.84
C TYR A 137 14.54 9.98 11.11
N CYS A 138 13.90 9.12 11.88
CA CYS A 138 13.18 7.95 11.39
C CYS A 138 11.71 8.08 11.74
N VAL A 139 10.84 7.34 11.07
CA VAL A 139 9.39 7.58 11.18
C VAL A 139 8.67 6.33 11.66
N VAL A 140 7.66 6.57 12.49
CA VAL A 140 6.71 5.54 12.91
C VAL A 140 5.30 5.88 12.46
N ILE A 141 4.52 4.86 12.12
CA ILE A 141 3.06 4.96 11.90
C ILE A 141 2.33 4.62 13.20
N SER A 142 1.31 5.41 13.51
CA SER A 142 0.57 5.28 14.77
C SER A 142 -0.66 4.38 14.63
N LYS A 143 -0.81 3.42 15.55
CA LYS A 143 -2.06 2.70 15.74
C LYS A 143 -3.15 3.65 16.19
N ASN A 144 -2.93 4.35 17.31
CA ASN A 144 -3.93 5.21 17.94
C ASN A 144 -3.31 6.17 18.97
N TRP A 145 -2.02 6.50 18.88
CA TRP A 145 -1.39 7.42 19.83
C TRP A 145 -0.82 8.67 19.12
N PRO A 146 -1.23 9.89 19.53
CA PRO A 146 -2.36 10.19 20.43
C PRO A 146 -3.71 9.65 19.94
N LYS A 147 -4.70 9.52 20.84
CA LYS A 147 -6.03 8.99 20.50
C LYS A 147 -6.62 9.72 19.29
N GLY A 148 -7.08 8.97 18.29
CA GLY A 148 -7.62 9.51 17.05
C GLY A 148 -6.60 9.74 15.93
N LYS A 149 -5.34 9.31 16.10
CA LYS A 149 -4.27 9.45 15.09
C LYS A 149 -3.97 8.17 14.31
N TYR A 150 -5.01 7.37 14.06
CA TYR A 150 -4.94 6.14 13.29
C TYR A 150 -4.29 6.38 11.91
N GLY A 151 -3.17 5.70 11.64
CA GLY A 151 -2.48 5.78 10.36
C GLY A 151 -1.68 7.07 10.12
N PHE A 152 -1.62 8.00 11.09
CA PHE A 152 -0.76 9.18 10.97
C PHE A 152 0.66 8.87 11.43
N ILE A 153 1.63 9.58 10.83
CA ILE A 153 3.06 9.40 11.07
C ILE A 153 3.67 10.53 11.90
N LYS A 154 4.74 10.20 12.63
CA LYS A 154 5.57 11.14 13.40
C LYS A 154 7.05 10.73 13.29
N ASP A 155 7.95 11.70 13.37
CA ASP A 155 9.37 11.40 13.44
C ASP A 155 9.79 11.04 14.87
N VAL A 156 10.81 10.21 14.96
CA VAL A 156 11.39 9.71 16.20
C VAL A 156 12.91 9.57 16.04
N ASN A 157 13.58 9.40 17.16
CA ASN A 157 14.99 9.02 17.17
C ASN A 157 15.16 7.60 16.60
N CYS A 158 15.96 7.45 15.55
CA CYS A 158 16.28 6.17 14.92
C CYS A 158 16.89 5.13 15.87
N PHE A 159 17.51 5.55 16.97
CA PHE A 159 18.15 4.68 17.97
C PHE A 159 17.19 4.17 19.05
N PHE A 160 15.94 4.64 19.07
CA PHE A 160 14.92 4.05 19.93
C PHE A 160 14.35 2.79 19.31
N GLN A 161 14.06 1.81 20.17
CA GLN A 161 13.54 0.54 19.72
C GLN A 161 12.03 0.62 19.56
N HIS A 162 11.54 0.29 18.36
CA HIS A 162 10.11 0.16 18.09
C HIS A 162 9.82 -1.19 17.45
N PRO A 163 8.58 -1.68 17.58
CA PRO A 163 7.98 -2.58 16.60
C PRO A 163 8.17 -2.06 15.17
N TYR A 164 8.12 -2.92 14.16
CA TYR A 164 8.34 -2.52 12.77
C TYR A 164 7.50 -3.34 11.79
N ILE A 165 7.37 -2.81 10.57
CA ILE A 165 6.63 -3.46 9.48
C ILE A 165 7.57 -3.67 8.32
N CYS A 166 7.71 -4.92 7.87
CA CYS A 166 8.45 -5.26 6.66
C CYS A 166 7.52 -5.33 5.46
N GLU A 167 8.06 -5.03 4.28
CA GLU A 167 7.46 -5.17 2.96
C GLU A 167 8.32 -6.09 2.09
N TYR A 168 7.67 -6.85 1.20
CA TYR A 168 8.28 -7.80 0.29
C TYR A 168 7.67 -7.67 -1.11
N ASP A 169 8.52 -7.61 -2.14
CA ASP A 169 8.09 -7.66 -3.54
C ASP A 169 7.32 -8.96 -3.84
N ALA A 170 6.29 -8.87 -4.69
CA ALA A 170 5.44 -10.00 -5.13
C ALA A 170 6.19 -11.28 -5.57
N GLY A 171 7.41 -11.13 -6.09
CA GLY A 171 8.22 -12.25 -6.58
C GLY A 171 9.02 -12.99 -5.51
N ASN A 172 9.10 -12.47 -4.28
CA ASN A 172 9.95 -13.02 -3.24
C ASN A 172 9.16 -14.00 -2.37
N LYS A 173 9.65 -15.24 -2.26
CA LYS A 173 9.18 -16.15 -1.20
C LYS A 173 9.55 -15.54 0.15
N VAL A 174 8.54 -15.12 0.91
CA VAL A 174 8.76 -14.57 2.24
C VAL A 174 9.22 -15.70 3.16
N ASN A 175 10.51 -15.75 3.49
CA ASN A 175 11.05 -16.73 4.43
C ASN A 175 10.89 -16.19 5.86
N THR A 176 9.69 -16.31 6.40
CA THR A 176 9.31 -15.77 7.71
C THR A 176 8.44 -16.77 8.46
N SER A 177 8.51 -16.75 9.79
CA SER A 177 7.58 -17.47 10.68
C SER A 177 6.25 -16.73 10.87
N LEU A 178 6.16 -15.47 10.47
CA LEU A 178 4.93 -14.67 10.51
C LEU A 178 4.10 -14.88 9.25
N ASN A 179 2.77 -14.91 9.36
CA ASN A 179 1.91 -14.99 8.17
C ASN A 179 1.90 -13.64 7.44
N PRO A 180 2.48 -13.52 6.22
CA PRO A 180 2.42 -12.27 5.48
C PRO A 180 0.99 -11.98 5.04
N VAL A 181 0.68 -10.68 4.92
CA VAL A 181 -0.57 -10.22 4.32
C VAL A 181 -0.23 -9.45 3.06
N CYS A 182 -0.81 -9.81 1.93
CA CYS A 182 -0.49 -9.18 0.66
C CYS A 182 -1.64 -8.28 0.17
N TRP A 183 -1.24 -7.19 -0.47
CA TRP A 183 -2.11 -6.21 -1.11
C TRP A 183 -1.74 -6.09 -2.58
N SER A 184 -2.74 -5.92 -3.43
CA SER A 184 -2.57 -5.70 -4.87
C SER A 184 -3.51 -4.61 -5.35
N ASN A 185 -3.01 -3.70 -6.18
CA ASN A 185 -3.81 -2.67 -6.83
C ASN A 185 -4.91 -3.24 -7.76
N SER A 186 -4.80 -4.51 -8.15
CA SER A 186 -5.75 -5.20 -9.03
C SER A 186 -6.76 -6.06 -8.25
N SER A 187 -6.63 -6.14 -6.93
CA SER A 187 -7.46 -6.97 -6.05
C SER A 187 -8.00 -6.14 -4.90
N SER A 188 -8.79 -5.11 -5.21
CA SER A 188 -9.23 -4.08 -4.27
C SER A 188 -10.11 -4.55 -3.09
N LYS A 189 -10.32 -5.87 -2.88
CA LYS A 189 -11.16 -6.41 -1.80
C LYS A 189 -10.73 -7.76 -1.17
N ILE A 190 -9.61 -8.35 -1.55
CA ILE A 190 -9.21 -9.69 -1.05
C ILE A 190 -7.89 -9.57 -0.27
N ARG A 191 -7.90 -10.06 0.99
CA ARG A 191 -6.69 -10.27 1.78
C ARG A 191 -5.97 -11.47 1.20
N LEU A 192 -4.85 -11.23 0.52
CA LEU A 192 -4.08 -12.28 -0.14
C LEU A 192 -3.02 -12.84 0.82
N THR A 193 -2.71 -14.12 0.70
CA THR A 193 -1.58 -14.73 1.45
C THR A 193 -0.30 -14.79 0.63
N SER A 194 -0.42 -14.60 -0.68
CA SER A 194 0.70 -14.56 -1.63
C SER A 194 0.32 -13.73 -2.86
N CYS A 195 1.28 -13.01 -3.42
CA CYS A 195 1.10 -12.32 -4.70
C CYS A 195 0.94 -13.27 -5.91
N THR A 196 1.21 -14.58 -5.75
CA THR A 196 0.91 -15.58 -6.77
C THR A 196 -0.59 -15.79 -7.00
N GLU A 197 -1.44 -15.36 -6.05
CA GLU A 197 -2.91 -15.48 -6.12
C GLU A 197 -3.55 -14.47 -7.10
N VAL A 198 -2.81 -13.45 -7.57
CA VAL A 198 -3.33 -12.38 -8.44
C VAL A 198 -3.55 -12.84 -9.91
N ASN A 199 -3.11 -14.04 -10.28
CA ASN A 199 -3.18 -14.58 -11.65
C ASN A 199 -4.47 -15.34 -12.01
N ILE A 200 -5.63 -15.05 -11.40
CA ILE A 200 -6.89 -15.67 -11.84
C ILE A 200 -7.61 -14.73 -12.80
N PRO A 201 -7.70 -15.03 -14.12
CA PRO A 201 -8.67 -14.39 -14.98
C PRO A 201 -10.06 -14.74 -14.44
N THR A 202 -10.83 -13.72 -14.04
CA THR A 202 -12.22 -13.87 -13.62
C THR A 202 -13.05 -14.36 -14.80
N THR A 203 -13.07 -15.66 -15.03
CA THR A 203 -14.00 -16.33 -15.95
C THR A 203 -14.37 -17.69 -15.38
N VAL A 204 -14.84 -17.71 -14.13
CA VAL A 204 -15.67 -18.82 -13.67
C VAL A 204 -17.10 -18.50 -14.12
N ILE A 205 -17.37 -18.74 -15.41
CA ILE A 205 -18.73 -19.00 -15.85
C ILE A 205 -19.07 -20.37 -15.27
N THR A 206 -19.86 -20.39 -14.21
CA THR A 206 -20.40 -21.63 -13.62
C THR A 206 -21.32 -22.28 -14.65
N THR A 207 -20.78 -23.13 -15.50
CA THR A 207 -21.56 -24.08 -16.30
C THR A 207 -22.03 -25.16 -15.34
N THR A 208 -23.23 -24.99 -14.80
CA THR A 208 -23.93 -26.08 -14.12
C THR A 208 -24.51 -27.00 -15.19
N THR A 209 -23.84 -28.13 -15.40
CA THR A 209 -24.31 -29.22 -16.25
C THR A 209 -25.58 -29.81 -15.64
N SER A 210 -26.54 -30.03 -16.52
CA SER A 210 -27.89 -30.54 -16.31
C SER A 210 -27.98 -31.81 -15.46
N LYS A 211 -28.93 -31.83 -14.52
CA LYS A 211 -29.75 -33.02 -14.24
C LYS A 211 -31.13 -32.79 -14.81
N ILE A 212 -31.47 -33.62 -15.79
CA ILE A 212 -32.80 -33.77 -16.35
C ILE A 212 -33.59 -34.59 -15.33
N ASP A 213 -34.68 -34.07 -14.81
CA ASP A 213 -35.82 -34.92 -14.45
C ASP A 213 -37.13 -34.16 -14.69
N ALA A 214 -38.13 -34.91 -15.15
CA ALA A 214 -39.23 -34.42 -15.96
C ALA A 214 -40.41 -33.86 -15.14
N THR A 215 -41.21 -33.05 -15.85
CA THR A 215 -42.64 -32.78 -15.62
C THR A 215 -42.97 -31.63 -14.67
N THR A 216 -43.35 -30.48 -15.24
CA THR A 216 -44.69 -29.85 -15.08
C THR A 216 -44.73 -28.55 -15.89
N THR A 217 -45.63 -28.52 -16.87
CA THR A 217 -45.96 -27.40 -17.76
C THR A 217 -46.67 -26.28 -17.01
N LEU A 218 -46.30 -25.02 -17.27
CA LEU A 218 -47.20 -23.85 -17.39
C LEU A 218 -46.41 -22.64 -17.95
N PRO A 219 -46.99 -21.82 -18.86
CA PRO A 219 -46.25 -20.81 -19.62
C PRO A 219 -46.17 -19.47 -18.89
N VAL A 220 -44.99 -18.82 -18.90
CA VAL A 220 -44.82 -17.43 -18.41
C VAL A 220 -44.50 -16.51 -19.58
N GLN A 221 -45.27 -15.42 -19.62
CA GLN A 221 -45.42 -14.43 -20.68
C GLN A 221 -44.16 -13.60 -20.93
N VAL A 222 -43.85 -13.35 -22.21
CA VAL A 222 -42.78 -12.45 -22.66
C VAL A 222 -43.34 -11.03 -22.71
N TYR A 223 -42.84 -10.13 -21.85
CA TYR A 223 -43.04 -8.69 -22.01
C TYR A 223 -41.87 -8.10 -22.81
N SER A 224 -42.19 -7.48 -23.94
CA SER A 224 -41.30 -6.72 -24.81
C SER A 224 -40.96 -5.36 -24.20
N ILE A 225 -39.68 -4.99 -24.14
CA ILE A 225 -39.22 -3.66 -23.75
C ILE A 225 -39.14 -2.81 -25.03
N GLU A 226 -40.00 -1.80 -25.13
CA GLU A 226 -39.97 -0.80 -26.21
C GLU A 226 -38.85 0.22 -26.02
N ARG A 227 -38.33 0.68 -27.16
CA ARG A 227 -37.18 1.56 -27.33
C ARG A 227 -37.65 3.02 -27.32
N THR A 228 -37.31 3.80 -26.29
CA THR A 228 -37.65 5.23 -26.25
C THR A 228 -36.72 6.05 -27.15
N THR A 229 -37.28 6.69 -28.18
CA THR A 229 -36.60 7.68 -29.02
C THR A 229 -36.65 9.07 -28.37
N ALA A 230 -35.50 9.72 -28.23
CA ALA A 230 -35.39 11.11 -27.80
C ALA A 230 -35.78 12.08 -28.94
N ILE A 231 -36.64 13.04 -28.63
CA ILE A 231 -37.05 14.14 -29.52
C ILE A 231 -36.16 15.35 -29.23
N THR A 232 -35.41 15.79 -30.23
CA THR A 232 -34.69 17.07 -30.26
C THR A 232 -35.68 18.20 -30.49
N THR A 233 -35.67 19.24 -29.66
CA THR A 233 -36.34 20.52 -29.96
C THR A 233 -35.33 21.64 -29.95
N THR A 234 -35.08 22.20 -31.13
CA THR A 234 -34.45 23.50 -31.36
C THR A 234 -35.39 24.62 -30.94
N GLN A 235 -34.89 25.62 -30.20
CA GLN A 235 -35.49 26.96 -30.19
C GLN A 235 -34.43 28.01 -30.52
N SER A 236 -34.71 28.75 -31.58
CA SER A 236 -34.13 30.04 -31.91
C SER A 236 -35.11 31.14 -31.50
N LYS A 237 -34.66 32.09 -30.67
CA LYS A 237 -34.93 33.51 -30.81
C LYS A 237 -33.97 34.31 -29.95
#